data_AF-A0A930XMU4-F1
#
_entry.id   AF-A0A930XMU4-F1
#
_cell.length_a   1.000
_cell.length_b   1.000
_cell.length_c   1.000
_cell.angle_alpha   90.00
_cell.angle_beta   90.00
_cell.angle_gamma   90.00
#
_symmetry.space_group_name_H-M   'P 1'
#
loop_
_entity.id
_entity.type
_entity.pdbx_description
1 polymer ?
#
loop_
_entity_poly.entity_id
_entity_poly.type
_entity_poly.pdbx_seq_one_letter_code
_entity_poly.pdbx_strand_id
1 'polypeptide(L)'
;MKELWITFLETLGLAWWVEVVTAAPNCTYYFGPYATAEEAKAAQPGFINDLEQEGACEIQAVVKRCKPKQLTIFEEDSAVNPAPGISPAFSGQL
;
A
#
# COMPACT_ATOMS: atom_id res chain seq x y z
N MET A 1 -10.13 24.67 6.37
CA MET A 1 -8.76 25.12 6.03
C MET A 1 -7.73 23.98 6.05
N LYS A 2 -7.76 23.06 7.03
CA LYS A 2 -6.85 21.88 7.07
C LYS A 2 -6.97 20.96 5.84
N GLU A 3 -8.19 20.65 5.40
CA GLU A 3 -8.43 19.80 4.20
C GLU A 3 -7.72 20.30 2.93
N LEU A 4 -7.69 21.62 2.71
CA LEU A 4 -7.03 22.22 1.54
C LEU A 4 -5.50 22.07 1.61
N TRP A 5 -4.93 22.20 2.81
CA TRP A 5 -3.50 21.99 3.04
C TRP A 5 -3.10 20.53 2.88
N ILE A 6 -3.93 19.59 3.37
CA ILE A 6 -3.68 18.16 3.24
C ILE A 6 -3.76 17.75 1.77
N THR A 7 -4.78 18.19 1.03
CA THR A 7 -4.90 17.95 -0.41
C THR A 7 -3.68 18.50 -1.16
N PHE A 8 -3.21 19.70 -0.80
CA PHE A 8 -2.01 20.27 -1.40
C PHE A 8 -0.75 19.43 -1.10
N LEU A 9 -0.55 19.00 0.15
CA LEU A 9 0.57 18.12 0.52
C LEU A 9 0.48 16.77 -0.20
N GLU A 10 -0.70 16.20 -0.34
CA GLU A 10 -0.94 14.94 -1.05
C GLU A 10 -0.62 15.07 -2.54
N THR A 11 -1.09 16.14 -3.19
CA THR A 11 -0.80 16.39 -4.61
C THR A 11 0.70 16.50 -4.87
N LEU A 12 1.45 17.12 -3.96
CA LEU A 12 2.92 17.22 -3.99
C LEU A 12 3.66 15.95 -3.51
N GLY A 13 2.95 14.95 -2.97
CA GLY A 13 3.56 13.73 -2.40
C GLY A 13 4.31 13.95 -1.08
N LEU A 14 3.98 15.04 -0.37
CA LEU A 14 4.56 15.44 0.92
C LEU A 14 3.66 15.07 2.12
N ALA A 15 2.46 14.56 1.86
CA ALA A 15 1.57 14.08 2.92
C ALA A 15 2.17 12.87 3.64
N TRP A 16 1.81 12.74 4.92
CA TRP A 16 2.18 11.60 5.75
C TRP A 16 1.12 10.51 5.63
N TRP A 17 1.57 9.26 5.59
CA TRP A 17 0.75 8.07 5.48
C TRP A 17 1.23 7.02 6.48
N VAL A 18 0.30 6.23 6.99
CA VAL A 18 0.57 5.01 7.75
C VAL A 18 0.44 3.84 6.80
N GLU A 19 1.54 3.20 6.47
CA GLU A 19 1.54 1.92 5.77
C GLU A 19 1.39 0.80 6.81
N VAL A 20 0.39 -0.05 6.65
CA VAL A 20 0.15 -1.21 7.51
C VAL A 20 0.17 -2.47 6.64
N VAL A 21 1.12 -3.35 6.91
CA VAL A 21 1.28 -4.63 6.21
C VAL A 21 0.85 -5.75 7.14
N THR A 22 0.01 -6.66 6.65
CA THR A 22 -0.45 -7.86 7.36
C THR A 22 0.06 -9.09 6.62
N ALA A 23 0.36 -10.19 7.32
CA ALA A 23 0.85 -11.41 6.69
C ALA A 23 -0.26 -12.41 6.35
N ALA A 24 -1.31 -12.46 7.17
CA ALA A 24 -2.46 -13.33 6.97
C ALA A 24 -3.75 -12.58 7.31
N PRO A 25 -4.58 -12.19 6.31
CA PRO A 25 -4.29 -12.21 4.87
C PRO A 25 -3.11 -11.27 4.51
N ASN A 26 -2.40 -11.56 3.42
CA ASN A 26 -1.31 -10.70 2.96
C ASN A 26 -1.87 -9.45 2.27
N CYS A 27 -1.91 -8.37 3.02
CA CYS A 27 -2.49 -7.11 2.61
C CYS A 27 -1.59 -5.95 3.02
N THR A 28 -1.48 -4.95 2.15
CA THR A 28 -0.87 -3.66 2.48
C THR A 28 -1.92 -2.56 2.42
N TYR A 29 -2.09 -1.85 3.52
CA TYR A 29 -3.03 -0.75 3.69
C TYR A 29 -2.27 0.57 3.84
N TYR A 30 -2.76 1.63 3.22
CA TYR A 30 -2.26 2.99 3.38
C TYR A 30 -3.35 3.88 3.96
N PHE A 31 -3.15 4.33 5.19
CA PHE A 31 -4.07 5.24 5.88
C PHE A 31 -3.53 6.67 5.89
N GLY A 32 -4.38 7.64 5.55
CA GLY A 32 -4.03 9.05 5.39
C GLY A 32 -4.95 9.72 4.37
N PRO A 33 -4.54 10.86 3.79
CA PRO A 33 -3.31 11.63 4.05
C PRO A 33 -3.35 12.45 5.36
N TYR A 34 -2.22 12.55 6.06
CA TYR A 34 -2.03 13.39 7.25
C TYR A 34 -1.11 14.58 6.98
N ALA A 35 -1.37 15.71 7.66
CA ALA A 35 -0.53 16.89 7.55
C ALA A 35 0.82 16.71 8.26
N THR A 36 0.85 15.96 9.36
CA THR A 36 2.04 15.76 10.19
C THR A 36 2.30 14.28 10.51
N ALA A 37 3.55 13.94 10.81
CA ALA A 37 3.92 12.59 11.27
C ALA A 37 3.27 12.24 12.61
N GLU A 38 3.06 13.24 13.47
CA GLU A 38 2.47 13.05 14.80
C GLU A 38 1.00 12.65 14.69
N GLU A 39 0.23 13.28 13.80
CA GLU A 39 -1.16 12.88 13.52
C GLU A 39 -1.23 11.45 12.98
N ALA A 40 -0.35 11.09 12.04
CA ALA A 40 -0.27 9.74 11.50
C ALA A 40 0.08 8.70 12.59
N LYS A 41 1.06 9.01 13.45
CA LYS A 41 1.46 8.13 14.58
C LYS A 41 0.37 8.02 15.64
N ALA A 42 -0.40 9.08 15.88
CA ALA A 42 -1.50 9.06 16.84
C ALA A 42 -2.66 8.17 16.34
N ALA A 43 -2.88 8.11 15.01
CA ALA A 43 -3.90 7.25 14.41
C ALA A 43 -3.44 5.79 14.24
N GLN A 44 -2.13 5.57 14.04
CA GLN A 44 -1.52 4.24 13.86
C GLN A 44 -2.04 3.13 14.81
N PRO A 45 -2.08 3.29 16.14
CA PRO A 45 -2.51 2.23 17.05
C PRO A 45 -3.98 1.84 16.87
N GLY A 46 -4.83 2.76 16.41
CA GLY A 46 -6.23 2.45 16.08
C GLY A 46 -6.31 1.42 14.97
N PHE A 47 -5.65 1.68 13.85
CA PHE A 47 -5.65 0.78 12.68
C PHE A 47 -5.10 -0.61 13.00
N ILE A 48 -4.03 -0.69 13.81
CA ILE A 48 -3.49 -1.98 14.24
C ILE A 48 -4.54 -2.74 15.05
N ASN A 49 -5.14 -2.10 16.05
CA ASN A 49 -6.13 -2.74 16.92
C ASN A 49 -7.41 -3.16 16.18
N ASP A 50 -7.85 -2.40 15.18
CA ASP A 50 -8.97 -2.79 14.31
C ASP A 50 -8.60 -4.06 13.50
N LEU A 51 -7.44 -4.07 12.85
CA LEU A 51 -6.99 -5.22 12.04
C LEU A 51 -6.70 -6.47 12.89
N GLU A 52 -6.17 -6.31 14.11
CA GLU A 52 -5.99 -7.43 15.06
C GLU A 52 -7.35 -8.04 15.45
N GLN A 53 -8.38 -7.21 15.67
CA GLN A 53 -9.73 -7.69 15.98
C GLN A 53 -10.41 -8.38 14.79
N GLU A 54 -10.08 -7.98 13.55
CA GLU A 54 -10.50 -8.67 12.33
C GLU A 54 -9.76 -10.01 12.12
N GLY A 55 -8.75 -10.31 12.94
CA GLY A 55 -8.00 -11.56 12.89
C GLY A 55 -6.76 -11.51 11.99
N ALA A 56 -6.29 -10.33 11.61
CA ALA A 56 -5.04 -10.19 10.87
C ALA A 56 -3.83 -10.56 11.75
N CYS A 57 -2.87 -11.30 11.19
CA CYS A 57 -1.65 -11.69 11.89
C CYS A 57 -0.41 -10.96 11.36
N GLU A 58 0.60 -10.84 12.23
CA GLU A 58 1.93 -10.26 11.94
C GLU A 58 1.84 -8.85 11.33
N ILE A 59 1.09 -7.97 11.99
CA ILE A 59 0.84 -6.61 11.54
C ILE A 59 2.08 -5.72 11.76
N GLN A 60 2.53 -5.06 10.71
CA GLN A 60 3.63 -4.09 10.74
C GLN A 60 3.13 -2.74 10.25
N ALA A 61 3.32 -1.69 11.05
CA ALA A 61 2.88 -0.35 10.71
C ALA A 61 4.05 0.65 10.68
N VAL A 62 4.15 1.42 9.59
CA VAL A 62 5.23 2.38 9.34
C VAL A 62 4.64 3.72 8.91
N VAL A 63 5.05 4.79 9.60
CA VAL A 63 4.69 6.16 9.21
C VAL A 63 5.74 6.73 8.27
N LYS A 64 5.33 7.07 7.05
CA LYS A 64 6.22 7.63 6.01
C LYS A 64 5.53 8.69 5.16
N ARG A 65 6.33 9.50 4.47
CA ARG A 65 5.81 10.36 3.40
C ARG A 65 5.81 9.58 2.10
N CYS A 66 4.67 9.44 1.47
CA CYS A 66 4.53 8.79 0.18
C CYS A 66 3.29 9.29 -0.55
N LYS A 67 3.11 8.83 -1.79
CA LYS A 67 1.92 9.07 -2.60
C LYS A 67 1.39 7.72 -3.10
N PRO A 68 0.65 6.97 -2.27
CA PRO A 68 0.14 5.66 -2.66
C PRO A 68 -0.80 5.81 -3.85
N LYS A 69 -0.67 4.92 -4.85
CA LYS A 69 -1.59 4.86 -5.99
C LYS A 69 -2.87 4.08 -5.64
N GLN A 70 -2.77 3.17 -4.68
CA GLN A 70 -3.83 2.33 -4.17
C GLN A 70 -3.76 2.32 -2.66
N LEU A 71 -4.92 2.41 -2.00
CA LEU A 71 -5.02 2.45 -0.53
C LEU A 71 -5.03 1.05 0.09
N THR A 72 -5.50 0.06 -0.65
CA THR A 72 -5.51 -1.34 -0.24
C THR A 72 -4.94 -2.16 -1.38
N ILE A 73 -3.90 -2.93 -1.07
CA ILE A 73 -3.23 -3.83 -1.99
C ILE A 73 -3.36 -5.23 -1.39
N PHE A 74 -4.11 -6.09 -2.07
CA PHE A 74 -4.15 -7.50 -1.76
C PHE A 74 -3.03 -8.17 -2.54
N GLU A 75 -2.18 -8.94 -1.87
CA GLU A 75 -1.27 -9.83 -2.56
C GLU A 75 -2.07 -11.08 -2.97
N GLU A 76 -2.93 -10.91 -3.98
CA GLU A 76 -3.50 -12.04 -4.72
C GLU A 76 -2.34 -12.66 -5.50
N ASP A 77 -2.09 -13.96 -5.30
CA ASP A 77 -1.16 -14.78 -6.09
C ASP A 77 -1.18 -14.31 -7.54
N SER A 78 -0.18 -13.50 -7.89
CA SER A 78 0.01 -13.05 -9.26
C SER A 78 0.44 -14.28 -10.03
N ALA A 79 -0.55 -15.00 -10.55
CA ALA A 79 -0.38 -16.01 -11.57
C ALA A 79 0.54 -15.41 -12.64
N VAL A 80 1.78 -15.91 -12.64
CA VAL A 80 2.80 -15.85 -13.69
C VAL A 80 2.50 -14.81 -14.77
N ASN A 81 3.19 -13.67 -14.73
CA ASN A 81 3.42 -12.92 -15.96
C ASN A 81 4.32 -13.81 -16.85
N PRO A 82 3.86 -14.38 -17.99
CA PRO A 82 4.79 -15.01 -18.90
C PRO A 82 5.72 -13.90 -19.42
N ALA A 83 7.03 -14.09 -19.24
CA ALA A 83 8.04 -13.17 -19.72
C ALA A 83 7.82 -12.85 -21.21
N PRO A 84 7.94 -11.58 -21.63
CA PRO A 84 7.86 -11.24 -23.04
C PRO A 84 9.15 -11.72 -23.73
N GLY A 85 9.02 -12.66 -24.67
CA GLY A 85 10.03 -12.77 -25.73
C GLY A 85 10.75 -14.11 -25.94
N ILE A 86 10.07 -15.25 -25.82
CA ILE A 86 10.54 -16.47 -26.51
C ILE A 86 9.63 -16.68 -27.72
N SER A 87 9.98 -16.04 -28.84
CA SER A 87 9.40 -16.40 -30.14
C SER A 87 9.80 -17.85 -30.46
N PRO A 88 8.88 -18.77 -30.75
CA PRO A 88 9.26 -20.08 -31.25
C PRO A 88 9.93 -19.90 -32.62
N ALA A 89 11.11 -20.48 -32.76
CA ALA A 89 11.83 -20.53 -34.02
C ALA A 89 10.93 -21.15 -35.09
N PHE A 90 10.71 -20.41 -36.18
CA PHE A 90 10.02 -20.87 -37.36
C PHE A 90 10.84 -22.02 -37.97
N SER A 91 10.45 -23.26 -37.66
CA SER A 91 11.01 -24.45 -38.31
C SER A 91 10.50 -24.47 -39.75
N GLY A 92 11.29 -23.92 -40.66
CA GLY A 92 11.08 -24.03 -42.09
C GLY A 92 11.11 -25.49 -42.52
N GLN A 93 9.95 -26.05 -42.81
CA GLN A 93 9.79 -27.25 -43.63
C GLN A 93 8.68 -26.99 -44.64
N LEU A 94 9.08 -26.68 -45.88
CA LEU A 94 8.74 -27.38 -47.13
C LEU A 94 9.32 -26.63 -48.33
#